data_AF-A0A537FNQ1-F1
#
_entry.id   AF-A0A537FNQ1-F1
#
_cell.length_a   1.000
_cell.length_b   1.000
_cell.length_c   1.000
_cell.angle_alpha   90.00
_cell.angle_beta   90.00
_cell.angle_gamma   90.00
#
_symmetry.space_group_name_H-M   'P 1'
#
loop_
_entity.id
_entity.type
_entity.pdbx_description
1 polymer ?
#
loop_
_entity_poly.entity_id
_entity_poly.type
_entity_poly.pdbx_seq_one_letter_code
_entity_poly.pdbx_strand_id
1 'polypeptide(L)'
;MRLLSFIFLAVLAVAARGEEIRVLSGGAARAFVEPLAATFPGHAVKLEYQPMGKLVQSLAGGYRADMVIVTSEVLPQLERDGRVAALGGKPVARVGIGVAVNEKAPLPDISTPEAFRRTLLAARSVVYIDPKTGTSGKHVADVLERLGISEQMKSKTRLGQGGYITEPVGRGEIELGIHQISEILPVKGVRLAGPLPPELQKYTVYVAAPVLDSQKRPAVDAFIAHLSAPEARARLAASGYTPPE
;
A
#
# COMPACT_ATOMS: atom_id res chain seq x y z
N MET A 1 19.07 -20.76 -68.65
CA MET A 1 19.91 -19.76 -67.96
C MET A 1 18.97 -18.75 -67.30
N ARG A 2 19.27 -18.36 -66.05
CA ARG A 2 18.53 -17.43 -65.14
C ARG A 2 17.58 -18.08 -64.14
N LEU A 3 18.18 -18.50 -63.03
CA LEU A 3 17.56 -18.79 -61.74
C LEU A 3 17.33 -17.44 -61.03
N LEU A 4 16.09 -17.10 -60.68
CA LEU A 4 15.75 -15.93 -59.87
C LEU A 4 15.79 -16.33 -58.39
N SER A 5 16.84 -15.91 -57.68
CA SER A 5 16.93 -16.03 -56.22
C SER A 5 16.15 -14.90 -55.55
N PHE A 6 15.03 -15.24 -54.90
CA PHE A 6 14.38 -14.37 -53.92
C PHE A 6 15.03 -14.61 -52.55
N ILE A 7 15.79 -13.63 -52.06
CA ILE A 7 16.27 -13.61 -50.67
C ILE A 7 15.14 -13.02 -49.82
N PHE A 8 14.45 -13.86 -49.06
CA PHE A 8 13.49 -13.45 -48.05
C PHE A 8 14.28 -13.04 -46.79
N LEU A 9 14.42 -11.73 -46.55
CA LEU A 9 15.04 -11.22 -45.32
C LEU A 9 14.00 -11.27 -44.19
N ALA A 10 14.01 -12.37 -43.43
CA ALA A 10 13.20 -12.47 -42.21
C ALA A 10 13.79 -11.55 -41.14
N VAL A 11 13.16 -10.38 -40.93
CA VAL A 11 13.43 -9.53 -39.77
C VAL A 11 12.86 -10.24 -38.55
N LEU A 12 13.70 -10.97 -37.83
CA LEU A 12 13.40 -11.39 -36.46
C LEU A 12 13.34 -10.13 -35.60
N ALA A 13 12.12 -9.66 -35.31
CA ALA A 13 11.89 -8.72 -34.24
C ALA A 13 12.25 -9.41 -32.92
N VAL A 14 13.52 -9.31 -32.52
CA VAL A 14 13.93 -9.59 -31.15
C VAL A 14 13.24 -8.51 -30.33
N ALA A 15 12.12 -8.84 -29.69
CA ALA A 15 11.56 -7.98 -28.66
C ALA A 15 12.69 -7.73 -27.66
N ALA A 16 13.25 -6.52 -27.68
CA ALA A 16 14.20 -6.10 -26.67
C ALA A 16 13.48 -6.30 -25.34
N ARG A 17 13.87 -7.35 -24.59
CA ARG A 17 13.41 -7.53 -23.23
C ARG A 17 14.02 -6.35 -22.48
N GLY A 18 13.26 -5.27 -22.31
CA GLY A 18 13.75 -4.12 -21.58
C GLY A 18 14.19 -4.54 -20.19
N GLU A 19 15.21 -3.85 -19.71
CA GLU A 19 15.91 -4.14 -18.47
C GLU A 19 14.94 -4.30 -17.28
N GLU A 20 15.06 -5.36 -16.48
CA GLU A 20 14.18 -5.58 -15.33
C GLU A 20 14.44 -4.52 -14.23
N ILE A 21 13.41 -3.79 -13.79
CA ILE A 21 13.47 -2.85 -12.66
C ILE A 21 13.11 -3.60 -11.37
N ARG A 22 13.97 -3.53 -10.35
CA ARG A 22 13.71 -4.09 -9.02
C ARG A 22 13.14 -3.04 -8.09
N VAL A 23 11.91 -3.27 -7.62
CA VAL A 23 11.17 -2.37 -6.75
C VAL A 23 11.03 -3.02 -5.38
N LEU A 24 11.55 -2.37 -4.34
CA LEU A 24 11.36 -2.78 -2.96
C LEU A 24 10.29 -1.88 -2.31
N SER A 25 9.17 -2.46 -1.89
CA SER A 25 7.98 -1.72 -1.48
C SER A 25 7.46 -2.13 -0.12
N GLY A 26 6.79 -1.22 0.58
CA GLY A 26 5.96 -1.57 1.72
C GLY A 26 4.78 -2.45 1.35
N GLY A 27 4.48 -3.47 2.15
CA GLY A 27 3.38 -4.41 1.87
C GLY A 27 2.04 -3.75 1.53
N ALA A 28 1.62 -2.73 2.27
CA ALA A 28 0.35 -2.04 2.06
C ALA A 28 0.30 -1.11 0.83
N ALA A 29 1.37 -1.01 0.05
CA ALA A 29 1.36 -0.39 -1.28
C ALA A 29 0.99 -1.39 -2.40
N ARG A 30 0.95 -2.69 -2.09
CA ARG A 30 0.76 -3.76 -3.07
C ARG A 30 -0.46 -3.55 -3.95
N ALA A 31 -1.60 -3.20 -3.34
CA ALA A 31 -2.88 -3.07 -4.02
C ALA A 31 -2.85 -2.06 -5.19
N PHE A 32 -2.02 -1.01 -5.12
CA PHE A 32 -1.86 -0.09 -6.25
C PHE A 32 -0.66 -0.38 -7.14
N VAL A 33 0.43 -0.92 -6.58
CA VAL A 33 1.68 -1.11 -7.34
C VAL A 33 1.57 -2.29 -8.31
N GLU A 34 1.01 -3.43 -7.90
CA GLU A 34 0.95 -4.63 -8.77
C GLU A 34 0.18 -4.38 -10.08
N PRO A 35 -1.03 -3.79 -10.07
CA PRO A 35 -1.77 -3.55 -11.31
C PRO A 35 -1.09 -2.53 -12.23
N LEU A 36 -0.37 -1.56 -11.67
CA LEU A 36 0.35 -0.55 -12.43
C LEU A 36 1.65 -1.09 -13.02
N ALA A 37 2.38 -1.92 -12.27
CA ALA A 37 3.53 -2.66 -12.75
C ALA A 37 3.18 -3.58 -13.93
N ALA A 38 2.03 -4.28 -13.86
CA ALA A 38 1.56 -5.17 -14.93
C ALA A 38 1.23 -4.44 -16.25
N THR A 39 1.00 -3.13 -16.19
CA THR A 39 0.66 -2.29 -17.36
C THR A 39 1.80 -1.37 -17.78
N PHE A 40 2.96 -1.45 -17.11
CA PHE A 40 4.10 -0.61 -17.43
C PHE A 40 4.73 -1.05 -18.76
N PRO A 41 4.83 -0.16 -19.76
CA PRO A 41 5.42 -0.52 -21.04
C PRO A 41 6.95 -0.56 -20.97
N GLY A 42 7.54 -1.42 -21.79
CA GLY A 42 8.96 -1.37 -22.12
C GLY A 42 9.90 -2.15 -21.20
N HIS A 43 9.61 -2.27 -19.90
CA HIS A 43 10.51 -2.96 -18.95
C HIS A 43 9.73 -3.91 -18.04
N ALA A 44 10.37 -5.02 -17.65
CA ALA A 44 9.82 -5.89 -16.61
C ALA A 44 9.97 -5.22 -15.23
N VAL A 45 8.95 -5.31 -14.39
CA VAL A 45 9.00 -4.79 -13.01
C VAL A 45 8.96 -5.97 -12.04
N LYS A 46 10.05 -6.16 -11.30
CA LYS A 46 10.13 -7.16 -10.23
C LYS A 46 9.82 -6.50 -8.89
N LEU A 47 8.69 -6.91 -8.31
CA LEU A 47 8.17 -6.37 -7.06
C LEU A 47 8.58 -7.27 -5.89
N GLU A 48 9.15 -6.68 -4.84
CA GLU A 48 9.32 -7.32 -3.54
C GLU A 48 8.69 -6.46 -2.44
N TYR A 49 7.97 -7.10 -1.53
CA TYR A 49 7.26 -6.44 -0.45
C TYR A 49 7.82 -6.81 0.91
N GLN A 50 8.06 -5.81 1.75
CA GLN A 50 8.53 -5.99 3.12
C GLN A 50 7.83 -5.01 4.07
N PRO A 51 7.73 -5.33 5.38
CA PRO A 51 7.38 -4.33 6.39
C PRO A 51 8.39 -3.16 6.37
N MET A 52 7.94 -1.93 6.63
CA MET A 52 8.78 -0.72 6.50
C MET A 52 10.10 -0.81 7.27
N GLY A 53 10.07 -1.28 8.52
CA GLY A 53 11.30 -1.45 9.32
C GLY A 53 12.28 -2.46 8.71
N LYS A 54 11.77 -3.59 8.19
CA LYS A 54 12.59 -4.61 7.52
C LYS A 54 13.13 -4.09 6.18
N LEU A 55 12.35 -3.30 5.45
CA LEU A 55 12.77 -2.66 4.20
C LEU A 55 13.99 -1.75 4.43
N VAL A 56 13.91 -0.88 5.45
CA VAL A 56 15.02 0.00 5.84
C VAL A 56 16.25 -0.82 6.24
N GLN A 57 16.08 -1.85 7.08
CA GLN A 57 17.17 -2.75 7.48
C GLN A 57 17.80 -3.48 6.29
N SER A 58 16.99 -3.94 5.33
CA SER A 58 17.48 -4.64 4.14
C SER A 58 18.33 -3.73 3.27
N LEU A 59 17.88 -2.49 3.01
CA LEU A 59 18.68 -1.51 2.28
C LEU A 59 19.98 -1.17 3.02
N ALA A 60 19.91 -0.97 4.34
CA ALA A 60 21.10 -0.75 5.17
C ALA A 60 22.10 -1.91 5.06
N GLY A 61 21.59 -3.15 5.03
CA GLY A 61 22.35 -4.39 4.84
C GLY A 61 22.81 -4.68 3.41
N GLY A 62 22.63 -3.76 2.46
CA GLY A 62 23.12 -3.91 1.08
C GLY A 62 22.20 -4.68 0.14
N TYR A 63 20.94 -4.89 0.52
CA TYR A 63 19.94 -5.43 -0.40
C TYR A 63 19.83 -4.53 -1.64
N ARG A 64 19.91 -5.12 -2.83
CA ARG A 64 19.93 -4.38 -4.10
C ARG A 64 18.52 -4.21 -4.65
N ALA A 65 18.07 -2.95 -4.70
CA ALA A 65 16.87 -2.51 -5.41
C ALA A 65 17.22 -1.31 -6.31
N ASP A 66 16.47 -1.13 -7.39
CA ASP A 66 16.63 0.02 -8.30
C ASP A 66 15.80 1.23 -7.80
N MET A 67 14.71 0.95 -7.10
CA MET A 67 13.86 1.96 -6.48
C MET A 67 13.11 1.41 -5.26
N VAL A 68 12.59 2.32 -4.46
CA VAL A 68 11.75 2.01 -3.30
C VAL A 68 10.40 2.70 -3.35
N ILE A 69 9.41 2.08 -2.70
CA ILE A 69 8.11 2.69 -2.41
C ILE A 69 7.86 2.58 -0.91
N VAL A 70 8.05 3.70 -0.20
CA VAL A 70 7.99 3.79 1.27
C VAL A 70 6.94 4.79 1.71
N THR A 71 6.65 4.87 3.02
CA THR A 71 5.84 5.98 3.54
C THR A 71 6.65 7.27 3.55
N SER A 72 5.98 8.42 3.46
CA SER A 72 6.60 9.74 3.65
C SER A 72 7.30 9.87 5.01
N GLU A 73 6.85 9.14 6.04
CA GLU A 73 7.49 9.09 7.36
C GLU A 73 8.87 8.39 7.33
N VAL A 74 9.06 7.42 6.43
CA VAL A 74 10.30 6.63 6.32
C VAL A 74 11.32 7.26 5.37
N LEU A 75 10.87 8.01 4.37
CA LEU A 75 11.74 8.64 3.36
C LEU A 75 12.91 9.45 3.97
N PRO A 76 12.71 10.34 4.98
CA PRO A 76 13.79 11.14 5.54
C PRO A 76 14.89 10.31 6.20
N GLN A 77 14.58 9.09 6.65
CA GLN A 77 15.62 8.17 7.12
C GLN A 77 16.47 7.64 5.96
N LEU A 78 15.84 7.20 4.87
CA LEU A 78 16.58 6.70 3.70
C LEU A 78 17.45 7.78 3.04
N GLU A 79 17.01 9.04 3.08
CA GLU A 79 17.80 10.19 2.62
C GLU A 79 19.03 10.42 3.51
N ARG A 80 18.84 10.43 4.84
CA ARG A 80 19.96 10.55 5.82
C ARG A 80 20.95 9.41 5.72
N ASP A 81 20.46 8.20 5.47
CA ASP A 81 21.29 6.99 5.34
C ASP A 81 21.96 6.89 3.96
N GLY A 82 21.80 7.88 3.09
CA GLY A 82 22.43 7.92 1.76
C GLY A 82 21.92 6.83 0.82
N ARG A 83 20.71 6.30 1.03
CA ARG A 83 20.08 5.29 0.18
C ARG A 83 19.23 5.91 -0.93
N VAL A 84 18.67 7.08 -0.68
CA VAL A 84 17.88 7.88 -1.62
C VAL A 84 18.43 9.30 -1.64
N ALA A 85 18.36 9.98 -2.79
CA ALA A 85 18.80 11.37 -2.90
C ALA A 85 17.91 12.28 -2.03
N ALA A 86 18.48 13.32 -1.43
CA ALA A 86 17.69 14.32 -0.71
C ALA A 86 16.62 14.93 -1.62
N LEU A 87 15.37 15.01 -1.14
CA LEU A 87 14.20 15.43 -1.90
C LEU A 87 13.95 14.57 -3.16
N GLY A 88 14.48 13.35 -3.18
CA GLY A 88 14.43 12.44 -4.33
C GLY A 88 13.13 11.64 -4.43
N GLY A 89 12.25 11.74 -3.43
CA GLY A 89 10.98 11.04 -3.41
C GLY A 89 9.86 11.80 -4.13
N LYS A 90 9.06 11.07 -4.91
CA LYS A 90 7.81 11.57 -5.50
C LYS A 90 6.60 10.94 -4.81
N PRO A 91 5.71 11.72 -4.19
CA PRO A 91 4.45 11.19 -3.69
C PRO A 91 3.63 10.56 -4.83
N VAL A 92 3.11 9.35 -4.62
CA VAL A 92 2.38 8.59 -5.66
C VAL A 92 0.96 8.23 -5.26
N ALA A 93 0.69 8.06 -3.96
CA ALA A 93 -0.61 7.65 -3.47
C ALA A 93 -0.80 8.07 -2.01
N ARG A 94 -2.05 8.29 -1.61
CA ARG A 94 -2.44 8.49 -0.20
C ARG A 94 -3.53 7.50 0.18
N VAL A 95 -3.48 6.95 1.38
CA VAL A 95 -4.53 6.05 1.89
C VAL A 95 -4.93 6.44 3.30
N GLY A 96 -6.24 6.41 3.57
CA GLY A 96 -6.81 6.61 4.90
C GLY A 96 -7.09 5.29 5.62
N ILE A 97 -7.39 5.38 6.90
CA ILE A 97 -7.89 4.27 7.72
C ILE A 97 -9.42 4.27 7.65
N GLY A 98 -10.01 3.09 7.54
CA GLY A 98 -11.45 2.89 7.50
C GLY A 98 -11.90 1.75 8.40
N VAL A 99 -13.22 1.60 8.47
CA VAL A 99 -13.89 0.55 9.24
C VAL A 99 -14.49 -0.47 8.28
N ALA A 100 -14.11 -1.73 8.47
CA ALA A 100 -14.62 -2.90 7.79
C ALA A 100 -15.78 -3.51 8.59
N VAL A 101 -16.84 -3.90 7.89
CA VAL A 101 -17.92 -4.73 8.42
C VAL A 101 -18.20 -5.89 7.49
N ASN A 102 -18.90 -6.91 7.98
CA ASN A 102 -19.39 -7.96 7.09
C ASN A 102 -20.32 -7.34 6.03
N GLU A 103 -20.24 -7.79 4.78
CA GLU A 103 -21.02 -7.23 3.67
C GLU A 103 -22.53 -7.29 3.90
N LYS A 104 -23.00 -8.25 4.72
CA LYS A 104 -24.41 -8.45 5.07
C LYS A 104 -24.83 -7.73 6.35
N ALA A 105 -23.89 -7.18 7.12
CA ALA A 105 -24.18 -6.48 8.37
C ALA A 105 -24.69 -5.05 8.10
N PRO A 106 -25.52 -4.48 8.98
CA PRO A 106 -25.89 -3.06 8.90
C PRO A 106 -24.64 -2.17 9.02
N LEU A 107 -24.70 -0.99 8.39
CA LEU A 107 -23.61 -0.01 8.49
C LEU A 107 -23.64 0.66 9.87
N PRO A 108 -22.53 0.63 10.63
CA PRO A 108 -22.44 1.34 11.90
C PRO A 108 -22.32 2.85 11.67
N ASP A 109 -22.76 3.64 12.65
CA ASP A 109 -22.52 5.08 12.65
C ASP A 109 -21.09 5.38 13.12
N ILE A 110 -20.28 5.90 12.20
CA ILE A 110 -18.89 6.31 12.43
C ILE A 110 -18.65 7.75 11.97
N SER A 111 -19.72 8.56 11.89
CA SER A 111 -19.69 9.90 11.31
C SER A 111 -18.90 10.92 12.12
N THR A 112 -18.83 10.74 13.44
CA THR A 112 -18.12 11.61 14.38
C THR A 112 -17.26 10.80 15.35
N PRO A 113 -16.29 11.42 16.05
CA PRO A 113 -15.53 10.75 17.10
C PRO A 113 -16.41 10.09 18.17
N GLU A 114 -17.48 10.77 18.61
CA GLU A 114 -18.41 10.26 19.60
C GLU A 114 -19.26 9.10 19.05
N ALA A 115 -19.71 9.18 17.80
CA ALA A 115 -20.43 8.10 17.14
C ALA A 115 -19.54 6.87 16.99
N PHE A 116 -18.30 7.06 16.52
CA PHE A 116 -17.32 6.00 16.40
C PHE A 116 -17.00 5.37 17.76
N ARG A 117 -16.82 6.17 18.82
CA ARG A 117 -16.64 5.69 20.19
C ARG A 117 -17.82 4.82 20.64
N ARG A 118 -19.06 5.25 20.44
CA ARG A 118 -20.25 4.45 20.77
C ARG A 118 -20.29 3.14 19.98
N THR A 119 -20.00 3.19 18.68
CA THR A 119 -19.91 2.02 17.81
C THR A 119 -18.88 1.02 18.34
N LEU A 120 -17.66 1.47 18.66
CA LEU A 120 -16.62 0.60 19.22
C LEU A 120 -17.04 -0.01 20.55
N LEU A 121 -17.65 0.77 21.44
CA LEU A 121 -18.12 0.29 22.75
C LEU A 121 -19.28 -0.70 22.64
N ALA A 122 -20.15 -0.57 21.64
CA ALA A 122 -21.26 -1.48 21.38
C ALA A 122 -20.82 -2.77 20.67
N ALA A 123 -19.75 -2.73 19.87
CA ALA A 123 -19.29 -3.88 19.10
C ALA A 123 -18.87 -5.05 20.00
N ARG A 124 -19.19 -6.28 19.57
CA ARG A 124 -18.84 -7.52 20.28
C ARG A 124 -17.37 -7.91 20.10
N SER A 125 -16.80 -7.54 18.96
CA SER A 125 -15.40 -7.84 18.63
C SER A 125 -14.85 -6.88 17.58
N VAL A 126 -13.57 -6.56 17.72
CA VAL A 126 -12.83 -5.66 16.83
C VAL A 126 -11.50 -6.29 16.46
N VAL A 127 -11.08 -6.15 15.21
CA VAL A 127 -9.73 -6.52 14.75
C VAL A 127 -8.99 -5.32 14.17
N TYR A 128 -7.73 -5.16 14.52
CA TYR A 128 -6.78 -4.28 13.82
C TYR A 128 -5.39 -4.91 13.83
N ILE A 129 -4.50 -4.50 12.92
CA ILE A 129 -3.14 -5.07 12.84
C ILE A 129 -2.32 -4.78 14.10
N ASP A 130 -1.47 -5.70 14.53
CA ASP A 130 -0.63 -5.52 15.72
C ASP A 130 0.20 -4.21 15.65
N PRO A 131 0.07 -3.29 16.63
CA PRO A 131 0.84 -2.04 16.69
C PRO A 131 2.36 -2.20 16.60
N LYS A 132 2.89 -3.36 16.99
CA LYS A 132 4.33 -3.67 16.93
C LYS A 132 4.83 -3.90 15.51
N THR A 133 3.93 -4.23 14.58
CA THR A 133 4.30 -4.62 13.21
C THR A 133 3.65 -3.76 12.13
N GLY A 134 2.52 -3.12 12.42
CA GLY A 134 1.74 -2.33 11.46
C GLY A 134 1.52 -0.87 11.89
N THR A 135 1.81 0.07 10.98
CA THR A 135 1.67 1.51 11.22
C THR A 135 0.22 1.94 11.47
N SER A 136 -0.76 1.35 10.76
CA SER A 136 -2.17 1.62 11.01
C SER A 136 -2.61 1.11 12.38
N GLY A 137 -2.05 -0.01 12.84
CA GLY A 137 -2.37 -0.60 14.13
C GLY A 137 -1.94 0.29 15.29
N LYS A 138 -0.74 0.87 15.18
CA LYS A 138 -0.25 1.89 16.12
C LYS A 138 -1.21 3.07 16.21
N HIS A 139 -1.63 3.61 15.05
CA HIS A 139 -2.59 4.72 15.03
C HIS A 139 -3.95 4.36 15.63
N VAL A 140 -4.47 3.15 15.35
CA VAL A 140 -5.73 2.69 15.95
C VAL A 140 -5.62 2.60 17.47
N ALA A 141 -4.51 2.07 18.01
CA ALA A 141 -4.27 2.06 19.45
C ALA A 141 -4.28 3.49 20.05
N ASP A 142 -3.58 4.43 19.41
CA ASP A 142 -3.55 5.85 19.82
C ASP A 142 -4.97 6.47 19.79
N VAL A 143 -5.80 6.10 18.81
CA VAL A 143 -7.21 6.53 18.73
C VAL A 143 -8.03 5.99 19.89
N LEU A 144 -7.87 4.72 20.27
CA LEU A 144 -8.58 4.14 21.42
C LEU A 144 -8.21 4.87 22.74
N GLU A 145 -6.95 5.26 22.89
CA GLU A 145 -6.46 6.04 24.03
C GLU A 145 -7.07 7.45 24.03
N ARG A 146 -7.03 8.16 22.89
CA ARG A 146 -7.64 9.50 22.75
C ARG A 146 -9.14 9.51 23.02
N LEU A 147 -9.84 8.42 22.70
CA LEU A 147 -11.27 8.25 22.99
C LEU A 147 -11.55 7.80 24.44
N GLY A 148 -10.52 7.52 25.23
CA GLY A 148 -10.64 7.07 26.61
C GLY A 148 -11.33 5.72 26.77
N ILE A 149 -11.16 4.81 25.81
CA ILE A 149 -11.83 3.50 25.79
C ILE A 149 -10.89 2.29 25.75
N SER A 150 -9.57 2.50 25.82
CA SER A 150 -8.58 1.42 25.69
C SER A 150 -8.87 0.23 26.61
N GLU A 151 -9.15 0.47 27.90
CA GLU A 151 -9.46 -0.60 28.86
C GLU A 151 -10.73 -1.38 28.49
N GLN A 152 -11.79 -0.69 28.10
CA GLN A 152 -13.07 -1.28 27.70
C GLN A 152 -12.97 -2.10 26.41
N MET A 153 -11.98 -1.80 25.56
CA MET A 153 -11.76 -2.49 24.30
C MET A 153 -10.89 -3.74 24.43
N LYS A 154 -10.08 -3.89 25.49
CA LYS A 154 -9.09 -4.98 25.63
C LYS A 154 -9.70 -6.37 25.41
N SER A 155 -10.80 -6.69 26.08
CA SER A 155 -11.39 -8.03 26.07
C SER A 155 -12.02 -8.44 24.73
N LYS A 156 -12.31 -7.48 23.85
CA LYS A 156 -12.97 -7.69 22.55
C LYS A 156 -12.09 -7.34 21.36
N THR A 157 -10.84 -6.95 21.60
CA THR A 157 -9.89 -6.63 20.53
C THR A 157 -9.04 -7.85 20.19
N ARG A 158 -8.95 -8.17 18.91
CA ARG A 158 -7.98 -9.13 18.36
C ARG A 158 -6.93 -8.39 17.54
N LEU A 159 -5.67 -8.74 17.73
CA LEU A 159 -4.58 -8.20 16.92
C LEU A 159 -4.30 -9.13 15.75
N GLY A 160 -4.40 -8.61 14.52
CA GLY A 160 -4.03 -9.34 13.31
C GLY A 160 -2.52 -9.35 13.08
N GLN A 161 -2.00 -10.44 12.52
CA GLN A 161 -0.58 -10.61 12.21
C GLN A 161 -0.39 -10.86 10.71
N GLY A 162 -0.02 -9.82 9.96
CA GLY A 162 0.19 -9.91 8.52
C GLY A 162 -1.06 -10.31 7.71
N GLY A 163 -0.90 -10.44 6.38
CA GLY A 163 -1.99 -10.75 5.46
C GLY A 163 -3.16 -9.75 5.53
N TYR A 164 -4.33 -10.18 5.06
CA TYR A 164 -5.56 -9.40 5.17
C TYR A 164 -6.21 -9.63 6.54
N ILE A 165 -5.86 -8.80 7.52
CA ILE A 165 -6.33 -8.94 8.91
C ILE A 165 -7.85 -8.83 9.09
N THR A 166 -8.56 -8.29 8.09
CA THR A 166 -10.02 -8.13 8.09
C THR A 166 -10.77 -9.33 7.51
N GLU A 167 -10.09 -10.38 7.02
CA GLU A 167 -10.75 -11.62 6.57
C GLU A 167 -11.72 -12.24 7.59
N PRO A 168 -11.42 -12.29 8.91
CA PRO A 168 -12.36 -12.79 9.91
C PRO A 168 -13.68 -11.99 9.94
N VAL A 169 -13.66 -10.70 9.56
CA VAL A 169 -14.87 -9.87 9.43
C VAL A 169 -15.73 -10.36 8.26
N GLY A 170 -15.09 -10.67 7.14
CA GLY A 170 -15.76 -11.22 5.96
C GLY A 170 -16.40 -12.59 6.22
N ARG A 171 -15.77 -13.39 7.09
CA ARG A 171 -16.31 -14.68 7.57
C ARG A 171 -17.39 -14.54 8.65
N GLY A 172 -17.58 -13.34 9.20
CA GLY A 172 -18.55 -13.08 10.28
C GLY A 172 -18.07 -13.51 11.68
N GLU A 173 -16.78 -13.83 11.84
CA GLU A 173 -16.15 -14.22 13.10
C GLU A 173 -15.80 -13.01 13.98
N ILE A 174 -15.59 -11.85 13.34
CA ILE A 174 -15.34 -10.56 13.96
C ILE A 174 -16.34 -9.53 13.44
N GLU A 175 -16.83 -8.67 14.32
CA GLU A 175 -17.86 -7.69 13.96
C GLU A 175 -17.30 -6.51 13.18
N LEU A 176 -16.23 -5.90 13.68
CA LEU A 176 -15.59 -4.74 13.07
C LEU A 176 -14.11 -5.00 12.79
N GLY A 177 -13.62 -4.55 11.63
CA GLY A 177 -12.19 -4.43 11.35
C GLY A 177 -11.80 -2.96 11.21
N ILE A 178 -10.59 -2.59 11.62
CA ILE A 178 -10.07 -1.23 11.41
C ILE A 178 -8.71 -1.35 10.76
N HIS A 179 -8.59 -0.85 9.54
CA HIS A 179 -7.35 -0.94 8.77
C HIS A 179 -7.28 0.13 7.68
N GLN A 180 -6.16 0.18 6.93
CA GLN A 180 -6.09 1.01 5.74
C GLN A 180 -7.15 0.57 4.74
N ILE A 181 -7.81 1.52 4.09
CA ILE A 181 -8.91 1.24 3.16
C ILE A 181 -8.46 0.30 2.03
N SER A 182 -7.22 0.45 1.55
CA SER A 182 -6.61 -0.43 0.54
C SER A 182 -6.50 -1.90 0.96
N GLU A 183 -6.46 -2.17 2.25
CA GLU A 183 -6.37 -3.52 2.82
C GLU A 183 -7.77 -4.06 3.24
N ILE A 184 -8.81 -3.23 3.12
CA ILE A 184 -10.22 -3.60 3.37
C ILE A 184 -10.91 -3.99 2.08
N LEU A 185 -10.79 -3.16 1.04
CA LEU A 185 -11.48 -3.34 -0.23
C LEU A 185 -11.21 -4.68 -0.95
N PRO A 186 -10.01 -5.29 -0.94
CA PRO A 186 -9.78 -6.56 -1.62
C PRO A 186 -10.33 -7.78 -0.86
N VAL A 187 -10.85 -7.60 0.36
CA VAL A 187 -11.24 -8.72 1.23
C VAL A 187 -12.65 -9.20 0.94
N LYS A 188 -12.78 -10.46 0.55
CA LYS A 188 -14.07 -11.10 0.26
C LYS A 188 -14.99 -11.09 1.48
N GLY A 189 -16.26 -10.76 1.28
CA GLY A 189 -17.28 -10.76 2.33
C GLY A 189 -17.23 -9.53 3.24
N VAL A 190 -16.32 -8.58 2.98
CA VAL A 190 -16.19 -7.33 3.73
C VAL A 190 -16.77 -6.18 2.93
N ARG A 191 -17.44 -5.26 3.62
CA ARG A 191 -17.84 -3.95 3.12
C ARG A 191 -17.14 -2.86 3.93
N LEU A 192 -16.63 -1.85 3.23
CA LEU A 192 -16.16 -0.63 3.88
C LEU A 192 -17.37 0.16 4.41
N ALA A 193 -17.44 0.35 5.73
CA ALA A 193 -18.46 1.20 6.34
C ALA A 193 -18.18 2.69 6.10
N GLY A 194 -16.90 3.05 6.04
CA GLY A 194 -16.44 4.40 5.74
C GLY A 194 -15.03 4.65 6.29
N PRO A 195 -14.43 5.81 5.98
CA PRO A 195 -13.21 6.27 6.62
C PRO A 195 -13.45 6.58 8.11
N LEU A 196 -12.40 6.59 8.92
CA LEU A 196 -12.47 7.20 10.26
C LEU A 196 -12.87 8.68 10.16
N PRO A 197 -13.55 9.23 11.19
CA PRO A 197 -13.80 10.67 11.32
C PRO A 197 -12.52 11.49 11.06
N PRO A 198 -12.59 12.65 10.38
CA PRO A 198 -11.41 13.45 10.07
C PRO A 198 -10.50 13.74 11.27
N GLU A 199 -11.08 13.95 12.46
CA GLU A 199 -10.37 14.25 13.70
C GLU A 199 -9.58 13.05 14.26
N LEU A 200 -9.96 11.84 13.86
CA LEU A 200 -9.33 10.58 14.24
C LEU A 200 -8.52 9.96 13.10
N GLN A 201 -8.54 10.56 11.92
CA GLN A 201 -7.96 10.00 10.72
C GLN A 201 -6.43 10.11 10.73
N LYS A 202 -5.77 9.15 10.08
CA LYS A 202 -4.38 9.26 9.63
C LYS A 202 -4.29 8.86 8.18
N TYR A 203 -3.79 9.78 7.38
CA TYR A 203 -3.42 9.50 6.00
C TYR A 203 -1.96 9.04 5.92
N THR A 204 -1.73 7.92 5.25
CA THR A 204 -0.40 7.46 4.88
C THR A 204 -0.14 7.87 3.44
N VAL A 205 0.89 8.68 3.22
CA VAL A 205 1.37 9.02 1.87
C VAL A 205 2.48 8.05 1.50
N TYR A 206 2.35 7.40 0.35
CA TYR A 206 3.39 6.58 -0.26
C TYR A 206 4.20 7.42 -1.22
N VAL A 207 5.51 7.27 -1.12
CA VAL A 207 6.51 7.99 -1.90
C VAL A 207 7.35 6.97 -2.66
N ALA A 208 7.46 7.15 -3.97
CA ALA A 208 8.35 6.38 -4.83
C ALA A 208 9.66 7.14 -5.03
N ALA A 209 10.80 6.48 -4.88
CA ALA A 209 12.10 7.10 -5.03
C ALA A 209 13.13 6.16 -5.67
N PRO A 210 13.99 6.64 -6.59
CA PRO A 210 15.13 5.88 -7.05
C PRO A 210 16.11 5.64 -5.89
N VAL A 211 16.68 4.44 -5.83
CA VAL A 211 17.85 4.19 -4.97
C VAL A 211 19.06 4.87 -5.60
N LEU A 212 19.90 5.51 -4.79
CA LEU A 212 21.03 6.33 -5.27
C LEU A 212 21.99 5.58 -6.21
N ASP A 213 22.32 4.33 -5.87
CA ASP A 213 23.30 3.52 -6.62
C ASP A 213 22.71 2.83 -7.87
N SER A 214 21.42 3.06 -8.16
CA SER A 214 20.73 2.46 -9.30
C SER A 214 21.30 2.95 -10.63
N GLN A 215 21.73 2.01 -11.47
CA GLN A 215 22.19 2.30 -12.83
C GLN A 215 21.04 2.42 -13.84
N LYS A 216 19.80 2.17 -13.41
CA LYS A 216 18.60 2.13 -14.27
C LYS A 216 17.74 3.36 -14.15
N ARG A 217 18.38 4.52 -13.89
CA ARG A 217 17.68 5.76 -13.55
C ARG A 217 16.59 6.16 -14.57
N PRO A 218 16.83 6.12 -15.90
CA PRO A 218 15.79 6.45 -16.87
C PRO A 218 14.56 5.54 -16.78
N ALA A 219 14.75 4.23 -16.62
CA ALA A 219 13.67 3.26 -16.52
C ALA A 219 12.89 3.42 -15.21
N VAL A 220 13.58 3.66 -14.09
CA VAL A 220 12.98 3.97 -12.79
C VAL A 220 12.15 5.25 -12.86
N ASP A 221 12.69 6.33 -13.42
CA ASP A 221 11.97 7.60 -13.52
C ASP A 221 10.72 7.46 -14.40
N ALA A 222 10.79 6.67 -15.48
CA ALA A 222 9.64 6.33 -16.31
C ALA A 222 8.58 5.53 -15.53
N PHE A 223 8.99 4.56 -14.70
CA PHE A 223 8.04 3.81 -13.88
C PHE A 223 7.40 4.68 -12.80
N ILE A 224 8.15 5.58 -12.17
CA ILE A 224 7.59 6.55 -11.21
C ILE A 224 6.59 7.47 -11.92
N ALA A 225 6.88 7.93 -13.14
CA ALA A 225 5.93 8.71 -13.93
C ALA A 225 4.65 7.91 -14.24
N HIS A 226 4.78 6.62 -14.57
CA HIS A 226 3.64 5.71 -14.79
C HIS A 226 2.79 5.53 -13.53
N LEU A 227 3.40 5.43 -12.35
CA LEU A 227 2.67 5.35 -11.07
C LEU A 227 1.83 6.61 -10.76
N SER A 228 2.25 7.76 -11.26
CA SER A 228 1.58 9.05 -11.05
C SER A 228 0.69 9.50 -12.22
N ALA A 229 0.61 8.73 -13.30
CA ALA A 229 -0.11 9.08 -14.51
C ALA A 229 -1.63 9.24 -14.25
N PRO A 230 -2.35 10.08 -15.00
CA PRO A 230 -3.80 10.22 -14.88
C PRO A 230 -4.55 8.88 -14.94
N GLU A 231 -4.12 7.97 -15.80
CA GLU A 231 -4.69 6.63 -15.98
C GLU A 231 -4.50 5.75 -14.73
N ALA A 232 -3.42 5.98 -13.98
CA ALA A 232 -3.18 5.30 -12.71
C ALA A 232 -4.15 5.74 -11.61
N ARG A 233 -4.65 7.00 -11.67
CA ARG A 233 -5.55 7.57 -10.65
C ARG A 233 -6.85 6.79 -10.52
N ALA A 234 -7.43 6.34 -11.63
CA ALA A 234 -8.67 5.55 -11.60
C ALA A 234 -8.44 4.19 -10.88
N ARG A 235 -7.30 3.54 -11.14
CA ARG A 235 -6.94 2.26 -10.49
C ARG A 235 -6.63 2.45 -9.00
N LEU A 236 -5.94 3.54 -8.67
CA LEU A 236 -5.68 3.96 -7.29
C LEU A 236 -7.00 4.16 -6.53
N ALA A 237 -7.93 4.93 -7.11
CA ALA A 237 -9.25 5.17 -6.52
C ALA A 237 -10.05 3.88 -6.29
N ALA A 238 -10.07 2.98 -7.28
CA ALA A 238 -10.71 1.67 -7.15
C ALA A 238 -10.09 0.80 -6.04
N SER A 239 -8.82 1.04 -5.71
CA SER A 239 -8.07 0.34 -4.66
C SER A 239 -8.04 1.11 -3.33
N GLY A 240 -8.84 2.18 -3.18
CA GLY A 240 -8.99 2.92 -1.93
C GLY A 240 -7.93 3.99 -1.67
N TYR A 241 -7.12 4.32 -2.68
CA TYR A 241 -6.14 5.41 -2.60
C TYR A 241 -6.70 6.69 -3.20
N THR A 242 -6.27 7.83 -2.66
CA THR A 242 -6.50 9.16 -3.21
C THR A 242 -5.20 9.73 -3.78
N PRO A 243 -5.26 10.81 -4.57
CA PRO A 243 -4.08 11.56 -4.93
C PRO A 243 -3.26 11.95 -3.68
N PRO A 244 -1.92 11.98 -3.78
CA PRO A 244 -1.09 12.55 -2.73
C PRO A 244 -1.41 14.05 -2.60
N GLU A 245 -1.57 14.52 -1.36
CA GLU A 245 -1.62 15.96 -1.00
C GLU A 245 -0.34 16.31 -0.27
#